data_AF-A0A2V5MK13-F1
#
_entry.id   AF-A0A2V5MK13-F1
#
_cell.length_a   1.000
_cell.length_b   1.000
_cell.length_c   1.000
_cell.angle_alpha   90.00
_cell.angle_beta   90.00
_cell.angle_gamma   90.00
#
_symmetry.space_group_name_H-M   'P 1'
#
loop_
_entity.id
_entity.type
_entity.pdbx_description
1 polymer ?
#
loop_
_entity_poly.entity_id
_entity_poly.type
_entity_poly.pdbx_seq_one_letter_code
_entity_poly.pdbx_strand_id
1 'polypeptide(L)'
;MNLPVYFAEEESVAVKVGCSCYGRPALHEPPREGTRPTTCRPDPPARGFMVSLREQKTVEATHKSDVGIPKVLECASPPALSLGRRAFQKRRRTGALQDAGAPMVVCARSSPCTRRFPSSRGFTLIETIGVLTILAILATVLTVSVVKRVDQGASAQEATNLVGIADSYTRYVLKNKTIPNHVTWATNVATEMAQSVAAIKTTPRGFARAFLIDTNLSIGGAGLPYTQTTNGTAQPVSARVMIVSSVASALPLSSGIPTSTEFNAIWDTAEGAKPSTGTWTSWAGNGGDLHIKRLNLEPLFYQLILIDHSTNAGAAKFSIDGSAVVEVPNPPLGWNSYYLDGTALGLHDTNTVNAATVLRTRHLITYNISFVFESEGWRGFLTGGQNAYTMSDAFAKEAKEFFDARWNSGVNNGASQYGVMVAMYSFLYEYTLWANECPHFSRHGATGSNPTSVPEYDMLNNLGQNNGALDKYSDDNTGLLK
;
A
#
# COMPACT_ATOMS: atom_id res chain seq x y z
N MET A 1 -6.71 -47.47 0.13
CA MET A 1 -6.36 -46.31 -0.72
C MET A 1 -5.73 -45.28 0.19
N ASN A 2 -4.40 -45.21 0.18
CA ASN A 2 -3.59 -44.37 1.06
C ASN A 2 -3.46 -42.97 0.44
N LEU A 3 -3.89 -41.95 1.17
CA LEU A 3 -3.54 -40.55 0.90
C LEU A 3 -2.42 -40.14 1.86
N PRO A 4 -1.36 -39.46 1.40
CA PRO A 4 -0.25 -39.06 2.25
C PRO A 4 -0.60 -37.81 3.06
N VAL A 5 -0.31 -37.87 4.35
CA VAL A 5 -0.27 -36.72 5.25
C VAL A 5 1.06 -36.01 5.02
N TYR A 6 1.02 -34.80 4.48
CA TYR A 6 2.19 -33.92 4.41
C TYR A 6 2.35 -33.22 5.76
N PHE A 7 3.37 -33.62 6.52
CA PHE A 7 3.93 -32.81 7.59
C PHE A 7 4.80 -31.74 6.93
N ALA A 8 4.42 -30.47 7.07
CA ALA A 8 5.33 -29.37 6.84
C ALA A 8 6.24 -29.26 8.07
N GLU A 9 7.51 -29.60 7.90
CA GLU A 9 8.56 -29.23 8.85
C GLU A 9 8.68 -27.70 8.82
N GLU A 10 8.25 -27.04 9.91
CA GLU A 10 8.69 -25.69 10.22
C GLU A 10 10.18 -25.74 10.57
N GLU A 11 11.03 -25.29 9.64
CA GLU A 11 12.37 -24.83 9.97
C GLU A 11 12.23 -23.62 10.91
N SER A 12 12.28 -23.91 12.21
CA SER A 12 12.56 -22.92 13.22
C SER A 12 14.00 -22.42 13.01
N VAL A 13 14.13 -21.24 12.40
CA VAL A 13 15.38 -20.47 12.40
C VAL A 13 15.59 -19.98 13.83
N ALA A 14 16.19 -20.83 14.65
CA ALA A 14 16.82 -20.43 15.89
C ALA A 14 17.98 -19.50 15.51
N VAL A 15 17.82 -18.19 15.73
CA VAL A 15 18.95 -17.26 15.74
C VAL A 15 19.83 -17.63 16.93
N LYS A 16 20.74 -18.55 16.67
CA LYS A 16 21.83 -18.91 17.56
C LYS A 16 22.80 -17.75 17.53
N VAL A 17 22.70 -16.85 18.51
CA VAL A 17 23.74 -15.84 18.77
C VAL A 17 24.99 -16.58 19.26
N GLY A 18 25.74 -17.12 18.31
CA GLY A 18 27.03 -17.74 18.56
C GLY A 18 28.09 -16.66 18.75
N CYS A 19 28.46 -16.38 20.00
CA CYS A 19 29.74 -15.73 20.29
C CYS A 19 30.87 -16.68 19.87
N SER A 20 31.34 -16.53 18.62
CA SER A 20 32.52 -17.23 18.12
C SER A 20 33.77 -16.40 18.42
N CYS A 21 34.49 -16.76 19.49
CA CYS A 21 35.88 -16.37 19.67
C CYS A 21 36.77 -17.48 19.10
N TYR A 22 37.14 -17.37 17.82
CA TYR A 22 38.23 -18.15 17.24
C TYR A 22 39.41 -17.24 16.94
N GLY A 23 40.50 -17.47 17.69
CA GLY A 23 41.80 -16.84 17.47
C GLY A 23 42.45 -17.32 16.17
N ARG A 24 43.05 -16.38 15.43
CA ARG A 24 44.05 -16.65 14.40
C ARG A 24 45.44 -16.42 15.00
N PRO A 25 46.43 -17.30 14.74
CA PRO A 25 47.82 -16.97 14.97
C PRO A 25 48.34 -16.13 13.79
N ALA A 26 48.82 -14.93 14.07
CA ALA A 26 49.55 -14.11 13.10
C ALA A 26 51.04 -14.47 13.15
N LEU A 27 51.59 -14.78 11.97
CA LEU A 27 53.01 -14.97 11.72
C LEU A 27 53.76 -13.63 11.78
N HIS A 28 55.03 -13.77 12.12
CA HIS A 28 55.97 -12.82 12.68
C HIS A 28 56.76 -12.09 11.57
N GLU A 29 56.85 -10.76 11.62
CA GLU A 29 57.93 -9.97 10.99
C GLU A 29 58.12 -8.61 11.72
N PRO A 30 59.37 -8.15 12.03
CA PRO A 30 59.64 -6.88 12.73
C PRO A 30 60.36 -5.83 11.82
N PRO A 31 60.87 -4.68 12.33
CA PRO A 31 60.17 -3.57 12.97
C PRO A 31 60.52 -2.20 12.30
N ARG A 32 59.74 -1.14 12.55
CA ARG A 32 60.22 0.26 12.46
C ARG A 32 59.60 1.15 13.55
N GLU A 33 60.39 1.32 14.60
CA GLU A 33 60.78 2.60 15.23
C GLU A 33 59.81 3.80 15.20
N GLY A 34 59.41 4.28 16.39
CA GLY A 34 59.01 5.68 16.57
C GLY A 34 57.94 5.98 17.62
N THR A 35 58.38 6.59 18.73
CA THR A 35 57.70 7.63 19.54
C THR A 35 56.59 7.30 20.57
N ARG A 36 57.02 7.41 21.84
CA ARG A 36 56.45 8.03 23.08
C ARG A 36 55.01 7.74 23.55
N PRO A 37 54.81 7.59 24.89
CA PRO A 37 53.52 7.24 25.50
C PRO A 37 52.71 8.47 25.93
N THR A 38 51.41 8.45 25.64
CA THR A 38 50.40 9.31 26.31
C THR A 38 49.41 8.44 27.04
N THR A 39 49.30 8.69 28.34
CA THR A 39 48.38 8.10 29.30
C THR A 39 46.92 8.44 28.97
N CYS A 40 46.06 7.43 28.79
CA CYS A 40 44.61 7.61 28.72
C CYS A 40 43.98 7.40 30.10
N ARG A 41 43.25 8.43 30.56
CA ARG A 41 42.32 8.42 31.68
C ARG A 41 40.99 7.79 31.20
N PRO A 42 40.28 6.99 32.02
CA PRO A 42 38.93 6.55 31.70
C PRO A 42 37.90 7.67 31.94
N ASP A 43 37.02 7.89 30.97
CA ASP A 43 35.84 8.77 31.08
C ASP A 43 34.74 8.15 31.98
N PRO A 44 33.95 8.96 32.69
CA PRO A 44 32.84 8.50 33.52
C PRO A 44 31.57 8.21 32.69
N PRO A 45 30.72 7.26 33.12
CA PRO A 45 29.49 6.93 32.42
C PRO A 45 28.45 8.05 32.51
N ALA A 46 27.83 8.33 31.36
CA ALA A 46 26.76 9.31 31.21
C ALA A 46 25.52 8.92 32.04
N ARG A 47 25.06 9.88 32.86
CA ARG A 47 23.78 9.82 33.58
C ARG A 47 22.61 9.87 32.59
N GLY A 48 21.78 8.84 32.61
CA GLY A 48 20.46 8.86 31.98
C GLY A 48 19.54 9.85 32.68
N PHE A 49 19.06 10.85 31.95
CA PHE A 49 17.99 11.75 32.37
C PHE A 49 16.64 11.00 32.32
N MET A 50 16.04 10.77 33.50
CA MET A 50 14.61 10.48 33.63
C MET A 50 13.82 11.76 33.29
N VAL A 51 13.01 11.73 32.24
CA VAL A 51 12.01 12.76 31.97
C VAL A 51 10.69 12.32 32.58
N SER A 52 10.19 13.13 33.51
CA SER A 52 8.88 12.97 34.15
C SER A 52 7.76 13.34 33.17
N LEU A 53 6.85 12.39 32.90
CA LEU A 53 5.61 12.61 32.17
C LEU A 53 4.66 13.45 33.04
N ARG A 54 4.55 14.74 32.70
CA ARG A 54 3.56 15.65 33.28
C ARG A 54 2.29 15.64 32.43
N GLU A 55 1.17 15.55 33.11
CA GLU A 55 -0.22 15.60 32.63
C GLU A 55 -0.44 16.51 31.41
N GLN A 56 -1.00 15.95 30.34
CA GLN A 56 -1.64 16.73 29.29
C GLN A 56 -3.14 16.76 29.55
N LYS A 57 -3.58 17.93 30.03
CA LYS A 57 -4.97 18.32 30.22
C LYS A 57 -5.60 18.58 28.85
N THR A 58 -6.66 17.85 28.54
CA THR A 58 -7.49 18.03 27.34
C THR A 58 -8.11 19.43 27.35
N VAL A 59 -7.77 20.25 26.36
CA VAL A 59 -8.44 21.53 26.09
C VAL A 59 -9.48 21.27 25.00
N GLU A 60 -10.74 21.37 25.39
CA GLU A 60 -11.89 21.49 24.51
C GLU A 60 -11.79 22.78 23.70
N ALA A 61 -11.79 22.68 22.38
CA ALA A 61 -11.98 23.82 21.49
C ALA A 61 -13.16 23.51 20.55
N THR A 62 -14.31 24.05 20.92
CA THR A 62 -15.45 24.27 20.04
C THR A 62 -15.06 25.35 19.03
N HIS A 63 -15.07 25.05 17.73
CA HIS A 63 -15.02 26.07 16.68
C HIS A 63 -16.20 25.92 15.73
N LYS A 64 -17.05 26.94 15.76
CA LYS A 64 -18.23 27.14 14.93
C LYS A 64 -17.89 28.20 13.87
N SER A 65 -18.50 28.03 12.70
CA SER A 65 -18.80 29.04 11.66
C SER A 65 -17.71 29.45 10.65
N ASP A 66 -18.15 29.31 9.39
CA ASP A 66 -18.11 30.28 8.29
C ASP A 66 -17.01 30.28 7.21
N VAL A 67 -17.50 29.95 6.01
CA VAL A 67 -17.36 30.67 4.73
C VAL A 67 -15.96 31.14 4.32
N GLY A 68 -15.42 30.50 3.29
CA GLY A 68 -14.33 31.03 2.49
C GLY A 68 -14.09 30.21 1.24
N ILE A 69 -14.67 30.62 0.11
CA ILE A 69 -14.36 30.12 -1.23
C ILE A 69 -12.98 30.66 -1.64
N PRO A 70 -11.98 29.81 -1.98
CA PRO A 70 -10.81 30.29 -2.68
C PRO A 70 -11.07 30.28 -4.20
N LYS A 71 -11.09 31.48 -4.78
CA LYS A 71 -10.80 31.70 -6.20
C LYS A 71 -9.29 31.63 -6.44
N VAL A 72 -8.93 31.41 -7.71
CA VAL A 72 -7.61 31.66 -8.34
C VAL A 72 -6.67 30.44 -8.22
N LEU A 73 -6.04 29.88 -9.26
CA LEU A 73 -5.33 30.50 -10.38
C LEU A 73 -5.40 29.60 -11.64
N GLU A 74 -5.82 30.20 -12.75
CA GLU A 74 -5.95 29.61 -14.07
C GLU A 74 -4.57 29.65 -14.76
N CYS A 75 -3.95 28.49 -14.98
CA CYS A 75 -2.72 28.40 -15.77
C CYS A 75 -3.08 28.43 -17.27
N ALA A 76 -2.53 29.44 -17.95
CA ALA A 76 -2.68 29.71 -19.37
C ALA A 76 -2.40 28.49 -20.25
N SER A 77 -3.40 28.08 -21.04
CA SER A 77 -3.24 27.23 -22.21
C SER A 77 -2.88 28.07 -23.44
N PRO A 78 -2.02 27.60 -24.36
CA PRO A 78 -1.72 28.30 -25.60
C PRO A 78 -2.93 28.30 -26.57
N PRO A 79 -3.04 29.30 -27.46
CA PRO A 79 -4.21 29.50 -28.30
C PRO A 79 -4.35 28.39 -29.35
N ALA A 80 -5.46 27.67 -29.29
CA ALA A 80 -5.87 26.73 -30.33
C ALA A 80 -6.35 27.50 -31.58
N LEU A 81 -5.63 27.32 -32.69
CA LEU A 81 -6.06 27.69 -34.03
C LEU A 81 -7.32 26.88 -34.41
N SER A 82 -8.48 27.51 -34.32
CA SER A 82 -9.76 26.94 -34.76
C SER A 82 -9.87 26.94 -36.29
N LEU A 83 -9.48 25.84 -36.94
CA LEU A 83 -9.89 25.55 -38.31
C LEU A 83 -11.35 25.06 -38.29
N GLY A 84 -12.25 25.91 -38.78
CA GLY A 84 -13.67 25.64 -38.89
C GLY A 84 -13.96 24.43 -39.79
N ARG A 85 -14.50 23.36 -39.20
CA ARG A 85 -15.20 22.29 -39.93
C ARG A 85 -16.60 22.78 -40.31
N ARG A 86 -16.79 23.18 -41.57
CA ARG A 86 -18.13 23.29 -42.16
C ARG A 86 -18.66 21.90 -42.46
N ALA A 87 -19.63 21.44 -41.68
CA ALA A 87 -20.42 20.26 -41.96
C ALA A 87 -21.32 20.52 -43.17
N PHE A 88 -21.14 19.75 -44.24
CA PHE A 88 -22.01 19.74 -45.41
C PHE A 88 -23.26 18.89 -45.09
N GLN A 89 -24.28 19.53 -44.52
CA GLN A 89 -25.54 18.88 -44.16
C GLN A 89 -26.52 18.92 -45.35
N LYS A 90 -26.67 17.78 -46.02
CA LYS A 90 -27.60 17.57 -47.14
C LYS A 90 -29.05 17.51 -46.61
N ARG A 91 -29.72 18.67 -46.51
CA ARG A 91 -31.17 18.74 -46.25
C ARG A 91 -31.95 18.54 -47.55
N ARG A 92 -32.58 17.37 -47.68
CA ARG A 92 -33.83 17.21 -48.43
C ARG A 92 -34.96 17.73 -47.53
N ARG A 93 -35.79 18.65 -48.02
CA ARG A 93 -37.19 18.79 -47.57
C ARG A 93 -38.07 19.26 -48.72
N THR A 94 -39.01 18.37 -49.02
CA THR A 94 -40.30 18.57 -49.69
C THR A 94 -41.20 19.52 -48.90
N GLY A 95 -42.04 20.27 -49.63
CA GLY A 95 -43.46 20.42 -49.28
C GLY A 95 -43.91 21.67 -48.49
N ALA A 96 -44.49 22.60 -49.24
CA ALA A 96 -45.77 23.28 -49.04
C ALA A 96 -46.00 24.34 -47.93
N LEU A 97 -46.53 25.48 -48.42
CA LEU A 97 -47.79 26.16 -48.04
C LEU A 97 -47.70 27.57 -47.41
N GLN A 98 -48.44 28.48 -48.08
CA GLN A 98 -49.12 29.72 -47.66
C GLN A 98 -48.30 30.92 -47.16
N ASP A 99 -48.23 32.03 -47.91
CA ASP A 99 -49.21 33.13 -48.14
C ASP A 99 -49.23 34.18 -47.02
N ALA A 100 -48.81 35.41 -47.37
CA ALA A 100 -49.43 36.71 -47.00
C ALA A 100 -48.49 37.91 -47.23
N GLY A 101 -48.85 38.79 -48.17
CA GLY A 101 -49.05 40.23 -47.90
C GLY A 101 -47.89 41.24 -47.94
N ALA A 102 -47.54 41.71 -49.15
CA ALA A 102 -47.32 43.12 -49.59
C ALA A 102 -46.29 44.08 -48.90
N PRO A 103 -45.91 45.25 -49.49
CA PRO A 103 -45.94 45.70 -50.89
C PRO A 103 -44.58 46.20 -51.46
N MET A 104 -44.58 46.36 -52.78
CA MET A 104 -43.74 47.20 -53.65
C MET A 104 -42.96 48.36 -52.99
N VAL A 105 -41.66 48.44 -53.32
CA VAL A 105 -41.03 49.69 -53.80
C VAL A 105 -40.18 49.36 -55.03
N VAL A 106 -40.70 49.74 -56.19
CA VAL A 106 -39.97 49.83 -57.45
C VAL A 106 -39.31 51.21 -57.47
N CYS A 107 -37.97 51.25 -57.48
CA CYS A 107 -37.24 52.38 -58.01
C CYS A 107 -36.53 51.95 -59.29
N ALA A 108 -36.99 52.57 -60.38
CA ALA A 108 -36.52 52.37 -61.73
C ALA A 108 -35.14 53.01 -61.97
N ARG A 109 -34.44 52.41 -62.94
CA ARG A 109 -33.57 53.04 -63.97
C ARG A 109 -32.54 54.08 -63.50
N SER A 110 -31.26 53.79 -63.77
CA SER A 110 -30.50 54.52 -64.80
C SER A 110 -29.04 54.04 -64.94
N SER A 111 -28.60 53.98 -66.20
CA SER A 111 -27.23 54.13 -66.70
C SER A 111 -26.22 52.96 -66.58
N PRO A 112 -25.90 52.28 -67.69
CA PRO A 112 -24.66 51.52 -67.80
C PRO A 112 -23.48 52.50 -67.99
N CYS A 113 -22.75 52.79 -66.91
CA CYS A 113 -21.43 53.39 -67.02
C CYS A 113 -20.42 52.31 -67.40
N THR A 114 -20.18 52.16 -68.71
CA THR A 114 -19.02 51.47 -69.28
C THR A 114 -17.74 52.20 -68.87
N ARG A 115 -17.18 51.85 -67.70
CA ARG A 115 -15.80 52.19 -67.38
C ARG A 115 -14.88 51.37 -68.28
N ARG A 116 -14.22 52.06 -69.22
CA ARG A 116 -13.05 51.55 -69.93
C ARG A 116 -11.99 51.19 -68.89
N PHE A 117 -11.76 49.89 -68.71
CA PHE A 117 -10.56 49.40 -68.05
C PHE A 117 -9.36 49.81 -68.92
N PRO A 118 -8.34 50.49 -68.37
CA PRO A 118 -7.09 50.69 -69.08
C PRO A 118 -6.54 49.32 -69.47
N SER A 119 -5.99 49.21 -70.68
CA SER A 119 -5.37 48.00 -71.23
C SER A 119 -4.19 47.58 -70.35
N SER A 120 -4.50 46.82 -69.30
CA SER A 120 -3.54 46.08 -68.50
C SER A 120 -2.87 45.08 -69.44
N ARG A 121 -1.56 45.26 -69.65
CA ARG A 121 -0.67 44.32 -70.31
C ARG A 121 -1.01 42.91 -69.81
N GLY A 122 -1.56 42.07 -70.68
CA GLY A 122 -1.99 40.74 -70.31
C GLY A 122 -0.79 39.94 -69.81
N PHE A 123 -0.81 39.56 -68.53
CA PHE A 123 0.06 38.51 -68.04
C PHE A 123 -0.13 37.31 -68.96
N THR A 124 0.96 36.87 -69.56
CA THR A 124 0.92 35.82 -70.56
C THR A 124 0.45 34.53 -69.90
N LEU A 125 -0.40 33.75 -70.59
CA LEU A 125 -0.90 32.45 -70.11
C LEU A 125 0.24 31.57 -69.56
N ILE A 126 1.40 31.62 -70.21
CA ILE A 126 2.60 30.87 -69.82
C ILE A 126 3.15 31.27 -68.44
N GLU A 127 3.05 32.54 -68.05
CA GLU A 127 3.46 33.01 -66.73
C GLU A 127 2.53 32.48 -65.63
N THR A 128 1.21 32.42 -65.89
CA THR A 128 0.25 31.85 -64.94
C THR A 128 0.41 30.33 -64.76
N ILE A 129 0.74 29.61 -65.84
CA ILE A 129 1.04 28.16 -65.77
C ILE A 129 2.32 27.94 -64.98
N GLY A 130 3.36 28.74 -65.21
CA GLY A 130 4.62 28.68 -64.47
C GLY A 130 4.40 28.84 -62.95
N VAL A 131 3.65 29.86 -62.54
CA VAL A 131 3.35 30.11 -61.12
C VAL A 131 2.54 28.96 -60.50
N LEU A 132 1.51 28.46 -61.20
CA LEU A 132 0.71 27.34 -60.70
C LEU A 132 1.53 26.05 -60.52
N THR A 133 2.47 25.79 -61.43
CA THR A 133 3.34 24.60 -61.36
C THR A 133 4.26 24.68 -60.14
N ILE A 134 4.86 25.85 -59.88
CA ILE A 134 5.71 26.06 -58.70
C ILE A 134 4.91 25.95 -57.40
N LEU A 135 3.71 26.54 -57.36
CA LEU A 135 2.83 26.41 -56.19
C LEU A 135 2.39 24.97 -55.94
N ALA A 136 2.11 24.20 -57.00
CA ALA A 136 1.75 22.78 -56.88
C ALA A 136 2.92 21.96 -56.31
N ILE A 137 4.15 22.19 -56.75
CA ILE A 137 5.34 21.50 -56.24
C ILE A 137 5.60 21.88 -54.78
N LEU A 138 5.49 23.16 -54.41
CA LEU A 138 5.65 23.60 -53.02
C LEU A 138 4.57 23.00 -52.11
N ALA A 139 3.32 22.94 -52.57
CA ALA A 139 2.23 22.34 -51.83
C ALA A 139 2.47 20.83 -51.57
N THR A 140 2.93 20.06 -52.56
CA THR A 140 3.20 18.63 -52.39
C THR A 140 4.38 18.34 -51.46
N VAL A 141 5.40 19.19 -51.43
CA VAL A 141 6.53 19.05 -50.50
C VAL A 141 6.11 19.36 -49.05
N LEU A 142 5.26 20.38 -48.85
CA LEU A 142 4.80 20.76 -47.51
C LEU A 142 3.80 19.76 -46.91
N THR A 143 2.93 19.14 -47.71
CA THR A 143 1.89 18.23 -47.20
C THR A 143 2.47 17.03 -46.44
N VAL A 144 3.55 16.41 -46.92
CA VAL A 144 4.17 15.25 -46.25
C VAL A 144 4.67 15.62 -44.84
N SER A 145 5.22 16.83 -44.68
CA SER A 145 5.73 17.29 -43.39
C SER A 145 4.61 17.60 -42.39
N VAL A 146 3.50 18.18 -42.86
CA VAL A 146 2.35 18.51 -42.01
C VAL A 146 1.63 17.25 -41.55
N VAL A 147 1.44 16.25 -42.43
CA VAL A 147 0.80 14.98 -42.07
C VAL A 147 1.58 14.27 -40.97
N LYS A 148 2.91 14.15 -41.10
CA LYS A 148 3.74 13.54 -40.05
C LYS A 148 3.63 14.25 -38.70
N ARG A 149 3.58 15.59 -38.69
CA ARG A 149 3.42 16.36 -37.45
C ARG A 149 2.03 16.17 -36.83
N VAL A 150 0.99 16.10 -37.65
CA VAL A 150 -0.38 15.83 -37.18
C VAL A 150 -0.51 14.41 -36.62
N ASP A 151 0.16 13.43 -37.22
CA ASP A 151 0.18 12.05 -36.72
C ASP A 151 0.96 11.94 -35.40
N GLN A 152 2.12 12.57 -35.30
CA GLN A 152 2.88 12.67 -34.05
C GLN A 152 2.09 13.38 -32.95
N GLY A 153 1.39 14.47 -33.29
CA GLY A 153 0.52 15.17 -32.35
C GLY A 153 -0.64 14.30 -31.87
N ALA A 154 -1.27 13.54 -32.77
CA ALA A 154 -2.35 12.62 -32.41
C ALA A 154 -1.85 11.45 -31.54
N SER A 155 -0.66 10.93 -31.82
CA SER A 155 0.00 9.89 -31.03
C SER A 155 0.33 10.37 -29.61
N ALA A 156 0.95 11.55 -29.47
CA ALA A 156 1.24 12.15 -28.16
C ALA A 156 -0.04 12.46 -27.36
N GLN A 157 -1.08 12.95 -28.03
CA GLN A 157 -2.39 13.17 -27.41
C GLN A 157 -3.00 11.87 -26.90
N GLU A 158 -2.91 10.79 -27.68
CA GLU A 158 -3.44 9.49 -27.28
C GLU A 158 -2.66 8.90 -26.10
N ALA A 159 -1.33 8.96 -26.11
CA ALA A 159 -0.50 8.55 -24.98
C ALA A 159 -0.86 9.29 -23.69
N THR A 160 -1.03 10.62 -23.77
CA THR A 160 -1.47 11.45 -22.64
C THR A 160 -2.87 11.05 -22.16
N ASN A 161 -3.79 10.79 -23.09
CA ASN A 161 -5.14 10.37 -22.75
C ASN A 161 -5.15 9.01 -22.03
N LEU A 162 -4.34 8.05 -22.48
CA LEU A 162 -4.23 6.75 -21.83
C LEU A 162 -3.70 6.85 -20.39
N VAL A 163 -2.79 7.78 -20.11
CA VAL A 163 -2.36 8.06 -18.74
C VAL A 163 -3.53 8.54 -17.89
N GLY A 164 -4.32 9.50 -18.38
CA GLY A 164 -5.51 9.98 -17.67
C GLY A 164 -6.58 8.89 -17.45
N ILE A 165 -6.79 8.00 -18.42
CA ILE A 165 -7.70 6.85 -18.30
C ILE A 165 -7.18 5.85 -17.26
N ALA A 166 -5.86 5.62 -17.19
CA ALA A 166 -5.27 4.73 -16.20
C ALA A 166 -5.33 5.29 -14.78
N ASP A 167 -5.04 6.58 -14.59
CA ASP A 167 -5.07 7.21 -13.27
C ASP A 167 -6.49 7.28 -12.70
N SER A 168 -7.46 7.59 -13.56
CA SER A 168 -8.88 7.59 -13.18
C SER A 168 -9.41 6.18 -12.89
N TYR A 169 -8.90 5.14 -13.57
CA TYR A 169 -9.18 3.75 -13.22
C TYR A 169 -8.68 3.42 -11.81
N THR A 170 -7.42 3.71 -11.49
CA THR A 170 -6.88 3.47 -10.15
C THR A 170 -7.67 4.25 -9.09
N ARG A 171 -8.02 5.52 -9.37
CA ARG A 171 -8.85 6.33 -8.46
C ARG A 171 -10.24 5.71 -8.25
N TYR A 172 -10.88 5.22 -9.31
CA TYR A 172 -12.17 4.51 -9.21
C TYR A 172 -12.06 3.31 -8.27
N VAL A 173 -11.01 2.49 -8.45
CA VAL A 173 -10.76 1.28 -7.65
C VAL A 173 -10.61 1.62 -6.17
N LEU A 174 -9.79 2.61 -5.84
CA LEU A 174 -9.52 2.99 -4.45
C LEU A 174 -10.73 3.62 -3.76
N LYS A 175 -11.53 4.40 -4.50
CA LYS A 175 -12.72 5.09 -3.97
C LYS A 175 -13.90 4.15 -3.75
N ASN A 176 -14.18 3.27 -4.71
CA ASN A 176 -15.36 2.39 -4.68
C ASN A 176 -15.03 0.98 -4.16
N LYS A 177 -13.76 0.73 -3.79
CA LYS A 177 -13.25 -0.57 -3.34
C LYS A 177 -13.64 -1.72 -4.27
N THR A 178 -13.70 -1.43 -5.57
CA THR A 178 -14.18 -2.36 -6.60
C THR A 178 -13.30 -2.25 -7.85
N ILE A 179 -12.80 -3.38 -8.32
CA ILE A 179 -12.06 -3.52 -9.57
C ILE A 179 -13.04 -3.99 -10.65
N PRO A 180 -13.39 -3.15 -11.63
CA PRO A 180 -14.37 -3.51 -12.65
C PRO A 180 -13.78 -4.45 -13.70
N ASN A 181 -14.65 -5.17 -14.40
CA ASN A 181 -14.26 -6.03 -15.53
C ASN A 181 -14.16 -5.24 -16.84
N HIS A 182 -13.75 -5.90 -17.92
CA HIS A 182 -13.55 -5.29 -19.24
C HIS A 182 -14.84 -4.72 -19.89
N VAL A 183 -16.02 -5.11 -19.38
CA VAL A 183 -17.32 -4.62 -19.88
C VAL A 183 -17.69 -3.29 -19.22
N THR A 184 -17.51 -3.19 -17.90
CA THR A 184 -17.92 -2.02 -17.10
C THR A 184 -16.82 -0.98 -16.91
N TRP A 185 -15.56 -1.34 -17.19
CA TRP A 185 -14.38 -0.46 -17.07
C TRP A 185 -14.64 0.93 -17.66
N ALA A 186 -14.99 0.99 -18.96
CA ALA A 186 -15.11 2.27 -19.66
C ALA A 186 -16.22 3.16 -19.08
N THR A 187 -17.31 2.59 -18.59
CA THR A 187 -18.41 3.33 -17.96
C THR A 187 -18.00 3.91 -16.61
N ASN A 188 -17.27 3.13 -15.82
CA ASN A 188 -16.81 3.52 -14.49
C ASN A 188 -15.74 4.61 -14.58
N VAL A 189 -14.79 4.46 -15.50
CA VAL A 189 -13.77 5.48 -15.76
C VAL A 189 -14.38 6.76 -16.35
N ALA A 190 -15.33 6.64 -17.26
CA ALA A 190 -16.05 7.78 -17.82
C ALA A 190 -16.70 8.64 -16.72
N THR A 191 -17.27 7.99 -15.70
CA THR A 191 -17.86 8.66 -14.53
C THR A 191 -16.81 9.44 -13.72
N GLU A 192 -15.64 8.83 -13.45
CA GLU A 192 -14.57 9.49 -12.68
C GLU A 192 -13.86 10.61 -13.46
N MET A 193 -13.77 10.51 -14.79
CA MET A 193 -13.18 11.55 -15.64
C MET A 193 -14.17 12.64 -16.06
N ALA A 194 -15.46 12.48 -15.75
CA ALA A 194 -16.54 13.30 -16.30
C ALA A 194 -16.52 13.39 -17.85
N GLN A 195 -16.18 12.28 -18.50
CA GLN A 195 -16.14 12.16 -19.97
C GLN A 195 -17.21 11.20 -20.49
N SER A 196 -17.51 11.26 -21.78
CA SER A 196 -18.42 10.29 -22.39
C SER A 196 -17.77 8.90 -22.50
N VAL A 197 -18.57 7.83 -22.39
CA VAL A 197 -18.08 6.45 -22.57
C VAL A 197 -17.44 6.25 -23.94
N ALA A 198 -17.95 6.93 -24.98
CA ALA A 198 -17.36 6.88 -26.33
C ALA A 198 -15.94 7.48 -26.36
N ALA A 199 -15.69 8.58 -25.64
CA ALA A 199 -14.36 9.19 -25.52
C ALA A 199 -13.35 8.26 -24.84
N ILE A 200 -13.81 7.36 -23.95
CA ILE A 200 -12.98 6.34 -23.30
C ILE A 200 -12.79 5.11 -24.21
N LYS A 201 -13.84 4.68 -24.93
CA LYS A 201 -13.79 3.50 -25.80
C LYS A 201 -13.12 3.73 -27.15
N THR A 202 -13.08 4.97 -27.64
CA THR A 202 -12.57 5.28 -28.98
C THR A 202 -11.55 6.41 -28.96
N THR A 203 -10.53 6.28 -29.82
CA THR A 203 -9.55 7.33 -30.06
C THR A 203 -10.19 8.52 -30.78
N PRO A 204 -9.55 9.71 -30.77
CA PRO A 204 -10.03 10.86 -31.55
C PRO A 204 -10.16 10.58 -33.06
N ARG A 205 -9.50 9.54 -33.56
CA ARG A 205 -9.58 9.07 -34.96
C ARG A 205 -10.67 8.01 -35.19
N GLY A 206 -11.42 7.64 -34.16
CA GLY A 206 -12.54 6.70 -34.24
C GLY A 206 -12.16 5.23 -34.14
N PHE A 207 -10.89 4.90 -33.81
CA PHE A 207 -10.48 3.52 -33.59
C PHE A 207 -10.86 3.07 -32.18
N ALA A 208 -11.35 1.83 -32.05
CA ALA A 208 -11.68 1.27 -30.74
C ALA A 208 -10.40 0.98 -29.93
N ARG A 209 -10.42 1.34 -28.65
CA ARG A 209 -9.45 0.89 -27.64
C ARG A 209 -9.87 -0.49 -27.14
N ALA A 210 -8.90 -1.31 -26.78
CA ALA A 210 -9.13 -2.60 -26.15
C ALA A 210 -8.73 -2.57 -24.68
N PHE A 211 -9.64 -3.00 -23.81
CA PHE A 211 -9.41 -3.19 -22.38
C PHE A 211 -9.15 -4.67 -22.14
N LEU A 212 -7.92 -4.99 -21.74
CA LEU A 212 -7.47 -6.37 -21.59
C LEU A 212 -7.19 -6.68 -20.13
N ILE A 213 -7.64 -7.86 -19.72
CA ILE A 213 -7.40 -8.43 -18.40
C ILE A 213 -6.51 -9.66 -18.57
N ASP A 214 -5.53 -9.81 -17.69
CA ASP A 214 -4.67 -10.99 -17.67
C ASP A 214 -5.51 -12.26 -17.41
N THR A 215 -5.29 -13.31 -18.21
CA THR A 215 -5.96 -14.61 -18.04
C THR A 215 -5.65 -15.23 -16.69
N ASN A 216 -4.45 -15.00 -16.17
CA ASN A 216 -3.99 -15.55 -14.90
C ASN A 216 -4.32 -14.65 -13.71
N LEU A 217 -5.03 -13.53 -13.93
CA LEU A 217 -5.47 -12.65 -12.86
C LEU A 217 -6.38 -13.42 -11.90
N SER A 218 -5.94 -13.51 -10.65
CA SER A 218 -6.72 -14.10 -9.56
C SER A 218 -6.69 -13.17 -8.35
N ILE A 219 -7.88 -12.76 -7.93
CA ILE A 219 -8.12 -12.01 -6.70
C ILE A 219 -9.12 -12.84 -5.89
N GLY A 220 -8.64 -13.52 -4.86
CA GLY A 220 -9.46 -14.37 -4.00
C GLY A 220 -9.87 -15.68 -4.66
N GLY A 221 -9.08 -16.17 -5.63
CA GLY A 221 -9.40 -17.37 -6.41
C GLY A 221 -10.38 -17.11 -7.56
N ALA A 222 -10.79 -15.86 -7.78
CA ALA A 222 -11.70 -15.44 -8.84
C ALA A 222 -11.09 -14.36 -9.75
N GLY A 223 -11.68 -14.17 -10.93
CA GLY A 223 -11.33 -13.07 -11.85
C GLY A 223 -12.07 -11.77 -11.53
N LEU A 224 -12.07 -10.84 -12.49
CA LEU A 224 -12.81 -9.57 -12.37
C LEU A 224 -14.30 -9.73 -12.76
N PRO A 225 -15.23 -9.01 -12.11
CA PRO A 225 -15.00 -7.92 -11.17
C PRO A 225 -14.71 -8.39 -9.75
N TYR A 226 -13.93 -7.60 -9.02
CA TYR A 226 -13.67 -7.80 -7.59
C TYR A 226 -14.31 -6.67 -6.79
N THR A 227 -15.06 -6.98 -5.74
CA THR A 227 -15.54 -6.01 -4.76
C THR A 227 -14.97 -6.41 -3.40
N GLN A 228 -14.27 -5.48 -2.76
CA GLN A 228 -13.73 -5.71 -1.43
C GLN A 228 -14.85 -5.93 -0.44
N THR A 229 -14.69 -6.95 0.38
CA THR A 229 -15.58 -7.24 1.51
C THR A 229 -14.75 -7.25 2.80
N THR A 230 -15.41 -7.43 3.94
CA THR A 230 -14.72 -7.62 5.22
C THR A 230 -13.76 -8.80 5.20
N ASN A 231 -14.03 -9.81 4.37
CA ASN A 231 -13.19 -10.99 4.20
C ASN A 231 -11.88 -10.73 3.43
N GLY A 232 -11.72 -9.54 2.84
CA GLY A 232 -10.53 -9.21 2.04
C GLY A 232 -10.36 -10.16 0.85
N THR A 233 -9.11 -10.51 0.55
CA THR A 233 -8.75 -11.51 -0.46
C THR A 233 -7.45 -12.22 -0.06
N ALA A 234 -7.23 -13.44 -0.58
CA ALA A 234 -5.88 -14.00 -0.66
C ALA A 234 -4.95 -13.08 -1.48
N GLN A 235 -3.64 -13.29 -1.38
CA GLN A 235 -2.65 -12.52 -2.14
C GLN A 235 -3.05 -12.46 -3.62
N PRO A 236 -3.22 -11.27 -4.21
CA PRO A 236 -3.49 -11.14 -5.63
C PRO A 236 -2.36 -11.76 -6.44
N VAL A 237 -2.72 -12.51 -7.49
CA VAL A 237 -1.76 -13.13 -8.42
C VAL A 237 -2.00 -12.56 -9.79
N SER A 238 -0.94 -12.03 -10.42
CA SER A 238 -0.99 -11.47 -11.77
C SER A 238 -2.11 -10.44 -11.92
N ALA A 239 -2.25 -9.51 -10.97
CA ALA A 239 -3.29 -8.48 -10.99
C ALA A 239 -2.96 -7.37 -12.01
N ARG A 240 -2.80 -7.78 -13.26
CA ARG A 240 -2.36 -6.98 -14.40
C ARG A 240 -3.54 -6.71 -15.32
N VAL A 241 -3.67 -5.44 -15.71
CA VAL A 241 -4.64 -5.01 -16.71
C VAL A 241 -4.00 -4.00 -17.63
N MET A 242 -4.45 -3.90 -18.87
CA MET A 242 -3.90 -2.93 -19.82
C MET A 242 -4.93 -2.35 -20.76
N ILE A 243 -4.63 -1.15 -21.24
CA ILE A 243 -5.40 -0.45 -22.28
C ILE A 243 -4.53 -0.40 -23.52
N VAL A 244 -5.03 -0.96 -24.61
CA VAL A 244 -4.35 -0.98 -25.90
C VAL A 244 -5.10 -0.05 -26.84
N SER A 245 -4.37 0.80 -27.54
CA SER A 245 -4.92 1.79 -28.45
C SER A 245 -4.06 1.94 -29.69
N SER A 246 -4.67 2.33 -30.80
CA SER A 246 -3.98 2.60 -32.06
C SER A 246 -4.50 3.89 -32.70
N VAL A 247 -3.57 4.67 -33.26
CA VAL A 247 -3.90 5.93 -33.95
C VAL A 247 -4.04 5.81 -35.47
N ALA A 248 -3.60 4.70 -36.07
CA ALA A 248 -3.55 4.57 -37.54
C ALA A 248 -4.43 3.46 -38.12
N SER A 249 -4.70 2.40 -37.34
CA SER A 249 -5.45 1.22 -37.81
C SER A 249 -6.28 0.58 -36.70
N ALA A 250 -7.36 -0.10 -37.06
CA ALA A 250 -8.17 -0.84 -36.10
C ALA A 250 -7.37 -1.97 -35.45
N LEU A 251 -7.46 -2.14 -34.13
CA LEU A 251 -6.75 -3.20 -33.41
C LEU A 251 -7.25 -4.58 -33.87
N PRO A 252 -6.38 -5.60 -33.96
CA PRO A 252 -6.76 -6.95 -34.37
C PRO A 252 -7.43 -7.76 -33.24
N LEU A 253 -7.91 -7.08 -32.19
CA LEU A 253 -8.46 -7.70 -30.99
C LEU A 253 -9.53 -6.80 -30.35
N SER A 254 -10.44 -7.42 -29.61
CA SER A 254 -11.49 -6.76 -28.84
C SER A 254 -11.15 -6.71 -27.35
N SER A 255 -11.91 -5.90 -26.59
CA SER A 255 -11.82 -5.90 -25.12
C SER A 255 -12.23 -7.26 -24.57
N GLY A 256 -11.54 -7.76 -23.55
CA GLY A 256 -11.77 -9.10 -23.04
C GLY A 256 -10.62 -9.68 -22.24
N ILE A 257 -10.64 -11.00 -22.13
CA ILE A 257 -9.59 -11.82 -21.51
C ILE A 257 -8.93 -12.61 -22.65
N PRO A 258 -7.82 -12.12 -23.24
CA PRO A 258 -7.07 -12.87 -24.24
C PRO A 258 -6.45 -14.14 -23.64
N THR A 259 -5.81 -14.96 -24.46
CA THR A 259 -5.02 -16.10 -23.95
C THR A 259 -3.78 -15.61 -23.22
N SER A 260 -3.22 -16.40 -22.30
CA SER A 260 -2.05 -16.01 -21.51
C SER A 260 -0.84 -15.67 -22.39
N THR A 261 -0.62 -16.43 -23.45
CA THR A 261 0.44 -16.16 -24.45
C THR A 261 0.22 -14.82 -25.16
N GLU A 262 -1.01 -14.54 -25.60
CA GLU A 262 -1.33 -13.29 -26.28
C GLU A 262 -1.23 -12.09 -25.33
N PHE A 263 -1.74 -12.23 -24.09
CA PHE A 263 -1.62 -11.19 -23.07
C PHE A 263 -0.16 -10.85 -22.77
N ASN A 264 0.67 -11.86 -22.48
CA ASN A 264 2.08 -11.66 -22.16
C ASN A 264 2.84 -11.07 -23.35
N ALA A 265 2.57 -11.50 -24.57
CA ALA A 265 3.21 -10.92 -25.74
C ALA A 265 2.90 -9.42 -25.88
N ILE A 266 1.65 -9.00 -25.70
CA ILE A 266 1.27 -7.58 -25.73
C ILE A 266 1.88 -6.84 -24.53
N TRP A 267 1.83 -7.44 -23.33
CA TRP A 267 2.38 -6.88 -22.10
C TRP A 267 3.89 -6.63 -22.21
N ASP A 268 4.65 -7.55 -22.80
CA ASP A 268 6.12 -7.44 -22.90
C ASP A 268 6.58 -6.67 -24.15
N THR A 269 5.65 -6.22 -25.01
CA THR A 269 5.99 -5.47 -26.23
C THR A 269 6.62 -4.11 -25.90
N ALA A 270 7.85 -3.86 -26.36
CA ALA A 270 8.49 -2.56 -26.22
C ALA A 270 7.65 -1.43 -26.85
N GLU A 271 7.77 -0.22 -26.31
CA GLU A 271 7.08 0.94 -26.90
C GLU A 271 7.53 1.17 -28.35
N GLY A 272 6.57 1.39 -29.25
CA GLY A 272 6.84 1.53 -30.68
C GLY A 272 7.06 0.20 -31.45
N ALA A 273 6.97 -0.95 -30.78
CA ALA A 273 7.06 -2.26 -31.41
C ALA A 273 5.68 -2.93 -31.61
N LYS A 274 5.63 -3.95 -32.46
CA LYS A 274 4.44 -4.83 -32.59
C LYS A 274 4.59 -6.06 -31.71
N PRO A 275 3.52 -6.55 -31.08
CA PRO A 275 3.53 -7.84 -30.40
C PRO A 275 3.88 -8.98 -31.36
N SER A 276 4.67 -9.93 -30.88
CA SER A 276 5.21 -11.03 -31.67
C SER A 276 4.29 -12.26 -31.73
N THR A 277 2.98 -12.06 -31.89
CA THR A 277 2.00 -13.14 -32.02
C THR A 277 1.28 -13.10 -33.36
N GLY A 278 0.72 -14.24 -33.78
CA GLY A 278 0.04 -14.37 -35.08
C GLY A 278 -1.12 -13.40 -35.28
N THR A 279 -1.77 -12.95 -34.21
CA THR A 279 -2.84 -11.94 -34.25
C THR A 279 -2.35 -10.60 -34.82
N TRP A 280 -1.08 -10.25 -34.59
CA TRP A 280 -0.50 -8.96 -34.95
C TRP A 280 0.32 -8.98 -36.23
N THR A 281 0.66 -10.15 -36.77
CA THR A 281 1.41 -10.26 -38.04
C THR A 281 0.59 -9.78 -39.23
N SER A 282 -0.73 -10.01 -39.21
CA SER A 282 -1.67 -9.54 -40.24
C SER A 282 -2.19 -8.12 -40.00
N TRP A 283 -1.86 -7.51 -38.86
CA TRP A 283 -2.31 -6.17 -38.54
C TRP A 283 -1.58 -5.11 -39.36
N ALA A 284 -2.36 -4.33 -40.13
CA ALA A 284 -1.86 -3.34 -41.09
C ALA A 284 -1.25 -2.07 -40.45
N GLY A 285 -1.44 -1.83 -39.15
CA GLY A 285 -0.82 -0.69 -38.46
C GLY A 285 0.68 -0.88 -38.25
N ASN A 286 1.41 0.14 -37.77
CA ASN A 286 2.82 0.00 -37.37
C ASN A 286 2.96 -0.03 -35.84
N GLY A 287 4.09 -0.55 -35.34
CA GLY A 287 4.38 -0.53 -33.90
C GLY A 287 4.40 0.89 -33.32
N GLY A 288 4.86 1.87 -34.09
CA GLY A 288 4.86 3.29 -33.70
C GLY A 288 3.47 3.90 -33.54
N ASP A 289 2.43 3.28 -34.09
CA ASP A 289 1.03 3.72 -33.96
C ASP A 289 0.34 3.10 -32.73
N LEU A 290 0.99 2.12 -32.09
CA LEU A 290 0.45 1.33 -31.00
C LEU A 290 0.83 1.94 -29.65
N HIS A 291 -0.17 2.19 -28.81
CA HIS A 291 0.02 2.65 -27.44
C HIS A 291 -0.52 1.60 -26.47
N ILE A 292 0.34 1.17 -25.54
CA ILE A 292 0.02 0.16 -24.53
C ILE A 292 0.22 0.78 -23.15
N LYS A 293 -0.89 1.06 -22.46
CA LYS A 293 -0.84 1.51 -21.07
C LYS A 293 -1.06 0.32 -20.15
N ARG A 294 0.00 -0.05 -19.44
CA ARG A 294 0.05 -1.14 -18.47
C ARG A 294 -0.34 -0.63 -17.09
N LEU A 295 -1.12 -1.41 -16.36
CA LEU A 295 -1.45 -1.16 -14.96
C LEU A 295 -1.19 -2.45 -14.17
N ASN A 296 -0.33 -2.35 -13.16
CA ASN A 296 -0.19 -3.38 -12.15
C ASN A 296 -0.99 -2.96 -10.92
N LEU A 297 -1.98 -3.78 -10.54
CA LEU A 297 -2.86 -3.54 -9.41
C LEU A 297 -2.36 -4.20 -8.13
N GLU A 298 -1.38 -5.10 -8.20
CA GLU A 298 -0.83 -5.79 -7.02
C GLU A 298 -0.32 -4.82 -5.94
N PRO A 299 0.40 -3.73 -6.27
CA PRO A 299 0.87 -2.77 -5.26
C PRO A 299 -0.25 -1.99 -4.57
N LEU A 300 -1.49 -2.06 -5.08
CA LEU A 300 -2.65 -1.45 -4.42
C LEU A 300 -3.16 -2.31 -3.26
N PHE A 301 -2.65 -3.52 -3.08
CA PHE A 301 -3.07 -4.42 -2.01
C PHE A 301 -2.02 -4.47 -0.90
N TYR A 302 -2.48 -4.26 0.33
CA TYR A 302 -1.68 -4.37 1.53
C TYR A 302 -2.17 -5.53 2.39
N GLN A 303 -1.22 -6.24 2.98
CA GLN A 303 -1.48 -7.35 3.87
C GLN A 303 -1.90 -6.84 5.25
N LEU A 304 -3.00 -7.37 5.76
CA LEU A 304 -3.46 -7.20 7.13
C LEU A 304 -3.37 -8.53 7.85
N ILE A 305 -2.62 -8.54 8.95
CA ILE A 305 -2.52 -9.70 9.85
C ILE A 305 -3.15 -9.33 11.20
N LEU A 306 -4.17 -10.07 11.63
CA LEU A 306 -4.74 -9.95 12.97
C LEU A 306 -4.57 -11.28 13.70
N ILE A 307 -4.09 -11.23 14.93
CA ILE A 307 -3.90 -12.42 15.75
C ILE A 307 -4.72 -12.24 17.02
N ASP A 308 -5.63 -13.18 17.31
CA ASP A 308 -6.29 -13.25 18.61
C ASP A 308 -5.38 -14.03 19.57
N HIS A 309 -4.87 -13.40 20.61
CA HIS A 309 -4.06 -14.07 21.64
C HIS A 309 -4.84 -14.22 22.96
N SER A 310 -6.16 -14.07 22.91
CA SER A 310 -7.02 -14.27 24.08
C SER A 310 -7.36 -15.74 24.28
N THR A 311 -7.68 -16.10 25.53
CA THR A 311 -8.21 -17.43 25.88
C THR A 311 -9.71 -17.56 25.57
N ASN A 312 -10.38 -16.45 25.24
CA ASN A 312 -11.81 -16.37 24.99
C ASN A 312 -12.07 -16.31 23.49
N ALA A 313 -12.53 -17.42 22.91
CA ALA A 313 -12.86 -17.46 21.49
C ALA A 313 -13.84 -16.33 21.10
N GLY A 314 -13.48 -15.58 20.05
CA GLY A 314 -14.30 -14.48 19.52
C GLY A 314 -14.17 -13.16 20.28
N ALA A 315 -13.21 -13.02 21.18
CA ALA A 315 -12.96 -11.74 21.87
C ALA A 315 -12.40 -10.68 20.93
N ALA A 316 -11.49 -11.06 20.03
CA ALA A 316 -10.91 -10.16 19.04
C ALA A 316 -11.90 -9.87 17.90
N LYS A 317 -12.28 -8.60 17.73
CA LYS A 317 -13.27 -8.19 16.74
C LYS A 317 -12.78 -7.00 15.90
N PHE A 318 -13.06 -7.03 14.60
CA PHE A 318 -12.67 -5.99 13.66
C PHE A 318 -13.77 -5.70 12.64
N SER A 319 -13.64 -4.60 11.92
CA SER A 319 -14.55 -4.20 10.83
C SER A 319 -13.74 -3.51 9.73
N ILE A 320 -14.25 -3.53 8.50
CA ILE A 320 -13.59 -2.94 7.33
C ILE A 320 -14.53 -1.92 6.72
N ASP A 321 -14.07 -0.69 6.52
CA ASP A 321 -14.84 0.42 5.93
C ASP A 321 -16.19 0.68 6.64
N GLY A 322 -16.27 0.37 7.93
CA GLY A 322 -17.50 0.49 8.72
C GLY A 322 -18.55 -0.60 8.44
N SER A 323 -18.14 -1.72 7.82
CA SER A 323 -18.96 -2.92 7.65
C SER A 323 -19.40 -3.53 8.97
N ALA A 324 -20.20 -4.60 8.89
CA ALA A 324 -20.44 -5.48 10.01
C ALA A 324 -19.12 -5.94 10.67
N VAL A 325 -19.19 -6.12 11.98
CA VAL A 325 -18.07 -6.55 12.81
C VAL A 325 -17.89 -8.06 12.62
N VAL A 326 -16.65 -8.47 12.42
CA VAL A 326 -16.22 -9.86 12.22
C VAL A 326 -15.27 -10.24 13.34
N GLU A 327 -15.39 -11.48 13.80
CA GLU A 327 -14.53 -12.06 14.82
C GLU A 327 -13.26 -12.60 14.16
N VAL A 328 -12.10 -12.35 14.78
CA VAL A 328 -10.85 -12.95 14.33
C VAL A 328 -10.83 -14.42 14.79
N PRO A 329 -10.59 -15.38 13.88
CA PRO A 329 -10.45 -16.78 14.25
C PRO A 329 -9.36 -16.97 15.31
N ASN A 330 -9.66 -17.80 16.31
CA ASN A 330 -8.69 -18.14 17.36
C ASN A 330 -7.43 -18.81 16.77
N PRO A 331 -6.27 -18.78 17.44
CA PRO A 331 -5.05 -19.43 16.98
C PRO A 331 -5.27 -20.91 16.67
N PRO A 332 -4.57 -21.47 15.68
CA PRO A 332 -3.39 -20.90 15.01
C PRO A 332 -3.70 -20.03 13.77
N LEU A 333 -4.96 -19.94 13.36
CA LEU A 333 -5.31 -19.44 12.01
C LEU A 333 -5.27 -17.91 11.90
N GLY A 334 -5.68 -17.19 12.95
CA GLY A 334 -5.75 -15.72 12.94
C GLY A 334 -6.53 -15.18 11.73
N TRP A 335 -6.19 -13.95 11.34
CA TRP A 335 -6.66 -13.32 10.12
C TRP A 335 -5.47 -12.90 9.27
N ASN A 336 -5.38 -13.39 8.04
CA ASN A 336 -4.34 -12.98 7.09
C ASN A 336 -5.01 -12.75 5.74
N SER A 337 -5.18 -11.49 5.36
CA SER A 337 -5.87 -11.12 4.12
C SER A 337 -5.33 -9.81 3.56
N TYR A 338 -5.52 -9.62 2.26
CA TYR A 338 -5.10 -8.44 1.54
C TYR A 338 -6.29 -7.52 1.31
N TYR A 339 -6.04 -6.22 1.45
CA TYR A 339 -7.03 -5.16 1.29
C TYR A 339 -6.47 -4.05 0.40
N LEU A 340 -7.35 -3.36 -0.32
CA LEU A 340 -6.99 -2.23 -1.15
C LEU A 340 -6.45 -1.07 -0.31
N ASP A 341 -5.58 -0.26 -0.90
CA ASP A 341 -5.06 0.97 -0.30
C ASP A 341 -6.19 1.91 0.14
N GLY A 342 -5.99 2.58 1.27
CA GLY A 342 -6.93 3.48 1.90
C GLY A 342 -8.15 2.77 2.50
N THR A 343 -8.05 1.48 2.83
CA THR A 343 -9.12 0.75 3.52
C THR A 343 -9.12 1.10 5.00
N ALA A 344 -10.28 1.41 5.58
CA ALA A 344 -10.40 1.78 6.99
C ALA A 344 -10.63 0.54 7.87
N LEU A 345 -9.61 0.12 8.61
CA LEU A 345 -9.68 -0.91 9.63
C LEU A 345 -10.25 -0.34 10.93
N GLY A 346 -11.36 -0.89 11.41
CA GLY A 346 -11.88 -0.60 12.75
C GLY A 346 -11.59 -1.76 13.69
N LEU A 347 -10.89 -1.49 14.79
CA LEU A 347 -10.53 -2.44 15.84
C LEU A 347 -11.46 -2.23 17.04
N HIS A 348 -12.18 -3.29 17.42
CA HIS A 348 -13.21 -3.27 18.46
C HIS A 348 -12.74 -3.96 19.73
N ASP A 349 -13.31 -3.54 20.86
CA ASP A 349 -13.13 -4.18 22.16
C ASP A 349 -14.12 -5.34 22.37
N THR A 350 -13.92 -6.13 23.43
CA THR A 350 -14.87 -7.13 23.94
C THR A 350 -16.14 -6.50 24.51
N ASN A 351 -16.05 -5.24 24.94
CA ASN A 351 -17.17 -4.51 25.51
C ASN A 351 -18.32 -4.36 24.50
N THR A 352 -19.51 -4.81 24.92
CA THR A 352 -20.74 -4.65 24.17
C THR A 352 -21.65 -3.63 24.86
N VAL A 353 -22.13 -2.66 24.11
CA VAL A 353 -23.14 -1.68 24.55
C VAL A 353 -24.31 -1.80 23.59
N ASN A 354 -25.51 -2.08 24.10
CA ASN A 354 -26.70 -2.31 23.28
C ASN A 354 -26.50 -3.37 22.18
N ALA A 355 -25.82 -4.49 22.52
CA ALA A 355 -25.47 -5.58 21.61
C ALA A 355 -24.54 -5.20 20.43
N ALA A 356 -23.95 -3.99 20.44
CA ALA A 356 -22.91 -3.58 19.50
C ALA A 356 -21.55 -3.53 20.20
N THR A 357 -20.51 -4.01 19.54
CA THR A 357 -19.13 -3.93 20.04
C THR A 357 -18.63 -2.50 19.93
N VAL A 358 -17.89 -2.04 20.93
CA VAL A 358 -17.38 -0.67 20.96
C VAL A 358 -16.12 -0.56 20.09
N LEU A 359 -16.16 0.31 19.08
CA LEU A 359 -14.99 0.68 18.29
C LEU A 359 -13.99 1.42 19.17
N ARG A 360 -12.76 0.92 19.28
CA ARG A 360 -11.68 1.57 20.04
C ARG A 360 -10.79 2.41 19.16
N THR A 361 -10.33 1.83 18.05
CA THR A 361 -9.34 2.45 17.19
C THR A 361 -9.74 2.25 15.73
N ARG A 362 -9.51 3.28 14.91
CA ARG A 362 -9.61 3.18 13.46
C ARG A 362 -8.24 3.46 12.85
N HIS A 363 -7.83 2.62 11.93
CA HIS A 363 -6.56 2.73 11.22
C HIS A 363 -6.81 2.71 9.71
N LEU A 364 -6.03 3.47 8.95
CA LEU A 364 -6.10 3.48 7.49
C LEU A 364 -4.98 2.60 6.94
N ILE A 365 -5.34 1.53 6.25
CA ILE A 365 -4.40 0.60 5.64
C ILE A 365 -3.75 1.30 4.43
N THR A 366 -2.47 1.65 4.57
CA THR A 366 -1.63 2.27 3.53
C THR A 366 -0.28 1.56 3.37
N TYR A 367 -0.06 0.51 4.16
CA TYR A 367 1.11 -0.36 4.16
C TYR A 367 0.72 -1.69 4.81
N ASN A 368 1.60 -2.70 4.72
CA ASN A 368 1.38 -3.98 5.39
C ASN A 368 1.42 -3.78 6.91
N ILE A 369 0.38 -4.22 7.61
CA ILE A 369 0.23 -4.01 9.06
C ILE A 369 -0.21 -5.28 9.76
N SER A 370 0.22 -5.40 11.02
CA SER A 370 -0.22 -6.47 11.91
C SER A 370 -0.67 -5.91 13.26
N PHE A 371 -1.66 -6.58 13.85
CA PHE A 371 -2.09 -6.33 15.23
C PHE A 371 -2.30 -7.65 15.97
N VAL A 372 -2.03 -7.60 17.27
CA VAL A 372 -2.27 -8.70 18.20
C VAL A 372 -3.29 -8.24 19.22
N PHE A 373 -4.29 -9.07 19.48
CA PHE A 373 -5.29 -8.86 20.52
C PHE A 373 -4.87 -9.60 21.78
N GLU A 374 -4.48 -8.86 22.83
CA GLU A 374 -4.04 -9.42 24.11
C GLU A 374 -4.51 -8.55 25.28
N SER A 375 -4.80 -9.18 26.42
CA SER A 375 -5.36 -8.50 27.60
C SER A 375 -6.59 -7.63 27.29
N GLU A 376 -7.53 -8.18 26.50
CA GLU A 376 -8.77 -7.50 26.05
C GLU A 376 -8.53 -6.23 25.22
N GLY A 377 -7.35 -6.06 24.62
CA GLY A 377 -7.03 -4.89 23.80
C GLY A 377 -6.17 -5.19 22.57
N TRP A 378 -6.31 -4.35 21.55
CA TRP A 378 -5.48 -4.41 20.34
C TRP A 378 -4.14 -3.72 20.56
N ARG A 379 -3.04 -4.36 20.12
CA ARG A 379 -1.68 -3.85 20.20
C ARG A 379 -0.94 -4.04 18.88
N GLY A 380 0.03 -3.16 18.62
CA GLY A 380 0.90 -3.23 17.44
C GLY A 380 2.19 -4.03 17.64
N PHE A 381 2.42 -4.56 18.85
CA PHE A 381 3.59 -5.37 19.18
C PHE A 381 3.18 -6.45 20.18
N LEU A 382 3.94 -7.56 20.21
CA LEU A 382 3.82 -8.57 21.25
C LEU A 382 4.45 -8.01 22.53
N THR A 383 3.64 -7.78 23.55
CA THR A 383 4.20 -7.56 24.89
C THR A 383 4.54 -8.96 25.39
N GLY A 384 5.81 -9.23 25.74
CA GLY A 384 6.32 -10.57 26.11
C GLY A 384 5.73 -11.18 27.39
N GLY A 385 4.48 -10.90 27.72
CA GLY A 385 3.80 -11.33 28.92
C GLY A 385 2.30 -11.37 28.67
N GLN A 386 1.83 -12.50 28.16
CA GLN A 386 0.57 -13.18 28.52
C GLN A 386 0.32 -14.30 27.52
N ASN A 387 1.30 -15.20 27.35
CA ASN A 387 0.86 -16.59 27.32
C ASN A 387 0.20 -16.78 28.68
N ALA A 388 -1.12 -16.98 28.69
CA ALA A 388 -1.81 -17.64 29.79
C ALA A 388 -1.20 -19.04 29.92
N TYR A 389 0.06 -19.12 30.33
CA TYR A 389 0.59 -20.33 30.87
C TYR A 389 -0.26 -20.51 32.11
N THR A 390 -1.11 -21.53 32.05
CA THR A 390 -1.85 -22.05 33.18
C THR A 390 -0.98 -22.11 34.43
N MET A 391 0.33 -22.30 34.29
CA MET A 391 1.31 -22.23 35.38
C MET A 391 1.51 -20.83 35.97
N SER A 392 1.57 -19.75 35.17
CA SER A 392 1.73 -18.39 35.72
C SER A 392 0.44 -17.90 36.38
N ASP A 393 -0.72 -18.19 35.80
CA ASP A 393 -2.02 -17.87 36.38
C ASP A 393 -2.30 -18.76 37.61
N ALA A 394 -1.96 -20.05 37.55
CA ALA A 394 -2.02 -20.93 38.71
C ALA A 394 -1.08 -20.45 39.81
N PHE A 395 0.16 -20.07 39.48
CA PHE A 395 1.09 -19.54 40.47
C PHE A 395 0.57 -18.26 41.11
N ALA A 396 0.04 -17.32 40.33
CA ALA A 396 -0.54 -16.09 40.85
C ALA A 396 -1.79 -16.37 41.72
N LYS A 397 -2.62 -17.32 41.31
CA LYS A 397 -3.80 -17.77 42.07
C LYS A 397 -3.40 -18.44 43.38
N GLU A 398 -2.47 -19.39 43.35
CA GLU A 398 -1.95 -20.08 44.54
C GLU A 398 -1.23 -19.12 45.49
N ALA A 399 -0.45 -18.16 44.97
CA ALA A 399 0.17 -17.13 45.78
C ALA A 399 -0.88 -16.24 46.46
N LYS A 400 -1.96 -15.90 45.76
CA LYS A 400 -3.10 -15.17 46.33
C LYS A 400 -3.82 -15.99 47.41
N GLU A 401 -4.12 -17.25 47.14
CA GLU A 401 -4.75 -18.16 48.10
C GLU A 401 -3.88 -18.35 49.35
N PHE A 402 -2.56 -18.47 49.18
CA PHE A 402 -1.60 -18.51 50.28
C PHE A 402 -1.58 -17.21 51.09
N PHE A 403 -1.65 -16.04 50.44
CA PHE A 403 -1.66 -14.74 51.12
C PHE A 403 -2.96 -14.49 51.89
N ASP A 404 -4.09 -14.88 51.32
CA ASP A 404 -5.41 -14.72 51.94
C ASP A 404 -5.72 -15.82 52.98
N ALA A 405 -4.92 -16.90 53.03
CA ALA A 405 -5.10 -17.96 54.01
C ALA A 405 -5.04 -17.42 55.44
N ARG A 406 -5.77 -18.06 56.35
CA ARG A 406 -5.78 -17.64 57.75
C ARG A 406 -4.39 -17.76 58.35
N TRP A 407 -3.92 -16.70 59.00
CA TRP A 407 -2.65 -16.67 59.72
C TRP A 407 -2.49 -17.89 60.64
N ASN A 408 -1.40 -18.63 60.47
CA ASN A 408 -1.09 -19.76 61.34
C ASN A 408 -0.61 -19.24 62.70
N SER A 409 -1.38 -19.44 63.77
CA SER A 409 -0.97 -18.99 65.11
C SER A 409 0.25 -19.74 65.68
N GLY A 410 0.70 -20.83 65.05
CA GLY A 410 1.85 -21.63 65.46
C GLY A 410 3.15 -21.32 64.72
N VAL A 411 3.24 -20.26 63.91
CA VAL A 411 4.53 -19.85 63.32
C VAL A 411 5.42 -19.22 64.39
N ASN A 412 6.62 -19.78 64.56
CA ASN A 412 7.65 -19.22 65.40
C ASN A 412 8.38 -18.09 64.64
N ASN A 413 8.89 -17.08 65.38
CA ASN A 413 9.95 -16.16 64.94
C ASN A 413 9.62 -15.20 63.79
N GLY A 414 8.43 -14.58 63.83
CA GLY A 414 8.10 -13.43 62.96
C GLY A 414 7.82 -13.76 61.49
N ALA A 415 7.86 -15.04 61.12
CA ALA A 415 7.56 -15.50 59.77
C ALA A 415 6.13 -15.08 59.36
N SER A 416 6.02 -14.31 58.28
CA SER A 416 4.75 -13.85 57.74
C SER A 416 4.51 -14.34 56.33
N GLN A 417 3.23 -14.55 55.96
CA GLN A 417 2.83 -14.86 54.59
C GLN A 417 3.39 -13.83 53.60
N TYR A 418 3.44 -12.55 54.01
CA TYR A 418 4.10 -11.49 53.25
C TYR A 418 5.60 -11.74 53.07
N GLY A 419 6.33 -12.08 54.14
CA GLY A 419 7.75 -12.39 54.08
C GLY A 419 8.07 -13.56 53.16
N VAL A 420 7.26 -14.62 53.19
CA VAL A 420 7.41 -15.78 52.30
C VAL A 420 7.17 -15.41 50.83
N MET A 421 6.18 -14.56 50.52
CA MET A 421 5.97 -14.10 49.14
C MET A 421 7.13 -13.23 48.64
N VAL A 422 7.63 -12.31 49.46
CA VAL A 422 8.76 -11.44 49.10
C VAL A 422 10.02 -12.28 48.86
N ALA A 423 10.25 -13.29 49.71
CA ALA A 423 11.32 -14.26 49.56
C ALA A 423 11.25 -15.01 48.21
N MET A 424 10.07 -15.56 47.90
CA MET A 424 9.83 -16.30 46.67
C MET A 424 9.98 -15.42 45.42
N TYR A 425 9.46 -14.19 45.46
CA TYR A 425 9.62 -13.23 44.37
C TYR A 425 11.09 -12.86 44.14
N SER A 426 11.84 -12.59 45.21
CA SER A 426 13.25 -12.24 45.14
C SER A 426 14.07 -13.37 44.50
N PHE A 427 13.81 -14.62 44.91
CA PHE A 427 14.45 -15.80 44.33
C PHE A 427 14.13 -15.95 42.83
N LEU A 428 12.86 -15.84 42.44
CA LEU A 428 12.45 -15.97 41.03
C LEU A 428 13.06 -14.88 40.15
N TYR A 429 13.11 -13.64 40.66
CA TYR A 429 13.73 -12.53 39.96
C TYR A 429 15.23 -12.78 39.71
N GLU A 430 15.98 -13.17 40.75
CA GLU A 430 17.40 -13.49 40.61
C GLU A 430 17.64 -14.70 39.69
N TYR A 431 16.77 -15.72 39.76
CA TYR A 431 16.82 -16.84 38.83
C TYR A 431 16.63 -16.40 37.37
N THR A 432 15.70 -15.47 37.10
CA THR A 432 15.52 -14.96 35.74
C THR A 432 16.70 -14.14 35.27
N LEU A 433 17.37 -13.39 36.15
CA LEU A 433 18.62 -12.70 35.80
C LEU A 433 19.71 -13.72 35.43
N TRP A 434 19.90 -14.76 36.23
CA TRP A 434 20.82 -15.85 35.93
C TRP A 434 20.53 -16.53 34.58
N ALA A 435 19.26 -16.91 34.36
CA ALA A 435 18.87 -17.69 33.20
C ALA A 435 19.01 -16.91 31.88
N ASN A 436 18.94 -15.57 31.93
CA ASN A 436 19.05 -14.70 30.76
C ASN A 436 20.50 -14.33 30.39
N GLU A 437 21.49 -14.67 31.22
CA GLU A 437 22.90 -14.46 30.88
C GLU A 437 23.46 -15.64 30.07
N CYS A 438 24.16 -15.35 28.97
CA CYS A 438 24.86 -16.33 28.12
C CYS A 438 26.32 -15.89 27.88
N PRO A 439 27.34 -16.70 28.24
CA PRO A 439 27.25 -17.99 28.94
C PRO A 439 26.63 -17.82 30.33
N HIS A 440 25.82 -18.79 30.77
CA HIS A 440 25.25 -18.80 32.12
C HIS A 440 26.39 -18.73 33.13
N PHE A 441 26.56 -17.55 33.75
CA PHE A 441 27.73 -17.20 34.57
C PHE A 441 29.07 -17.63 33.95
N SER A 442 29.48 -16.98 32.86
CA SER A 442 30.91 -16.98 32.53
C SER A 442 31.69 -16.51 33.76
N ARG A 443 32.77 -17.22 34.12
CA ARG A 443 33.69 -16.86 35.22
C ARG A 443 34.40 -15.52 34.94
N HIS A 444 33.67 -14.43 34.82
CA HIS A 444 34.21 -13.11 34.59
C HIS A 444 34.86 -12.62 35.89
N GLY A 445 36.16 -12.87 36.02
CA GLY A 445 36.99 -12.33 37.10
C GLY A 445 37.42 -13.32 38.19
N ALA A 446 36.92 -14.56 38.19
CA ALA A 446 37.40 -15.58 39.13
C ALA A 446 38.81 -16.07 38.76
N THR A 447 39.84 -15.49 39.37
CA THR A 447 41.22 -16.02 39.32
C THR A 447 41.34 -17.25 40.23
N GLY A 448 40.74 -18.36 39.82
CA GLY A 448 40.81 -19.62 40.56
C GLY A 448 39.62 -20.55 40.33
N SER A 449 39.72 -21.78 40.83
CA SER A 449 38.64 -22.78 40.86
C SER A 449 37.60 -22.52 41.96
N ASN A 450 37.68 -21.40 42.68
CA ASN A 450 36.78 -21.10 43.79
C ASN A 450 35.54 -20.31 43.31
N PRO A 451 34.35 -20.94 43.24
CA PRO A 451 33.11 -20.28 42.79
C PRO A 451 32.67 -19.15 43.74
N THR A 452 33.16 -19.10 44.98
CA THR A 452 32.82 -18.07 45.98
C THR A 452 33.40 -16.68 45.71
N SER A 453 34.01 -16.45 44.54
CA SER A 453 34.63 -15.16 44.18
C SER A 453 33.88 -14.44 43.05
N VAL A 454 32.78 -15.04 42.60
CA VAL A 454 31.93 -14.51 41.55
C VAL A 454 30.81 -13.73 42.25
N PRO A 455 30.66 -12.40 42.00
CA PRO A 455 29.65 -11.56 42.65
C PRO A 455 28.23 -12.16 42.63
N GLU A 456 27.92 -12.91 41.59
CA GLU A 456 26.65 -13.58 41.35
C GLU A 456 26.47 -14.82 42.25
N TYR A 457 27.55 -15.55 42.56
CA TYR A 457 27.53 -16.59 43.59
C TYR A 457 27.35 -15.96 44.97
N ASP A 458 28.02 -14.83 45.24
CA ASP A 458 27.84 -14.10 46.49
C ASP A 458 26.40 -13.58 46.66
N MET A 459 25.73 -13.15 45.59
CA MET A 459 24.30 -12.79 45.65
C MET A 459 23.42 -13.99 46.03
N LEU A 460 23.55 -15.11 45.32
CA LEU A 460 22.77 -16.33 45.63
C LEU A 460 23.10 -16.90 47.02
N ASN A 461 24.37 -16.84 47.43
CA ASN A 461 24.82 -17.27 48.74
C ASN A 461 24.33 -16.34 49.85
N ASN A 462 24.32 -15.02 49.61
CA ASN A 462 23.73 -14.02 50.51
C ASN A 462 22.21 -14.12 50.60
N LEU A 463 21.53 -14.73 49.63
CA LEU A 463 20.13 -15.08 49.80
C LEU A 463 19.97 -16.37 50.62
N GLY A 464 20.72 -17.43 50.29
CA GLY A 464 20.42 -18.80 50.72
C GLY A 464 21.20 -19.35 51.92
N GLN A 465 22.31 -18.77 52.35
CA GLN A 465 23.14 -19.30 53.45
C GLN A 465 23.44 -18.25 54.54
N ASN A 466 23.60 -18.73 55.77
CA ASN A 466 24.16 -18.02 56.94
C ASN A 466 23.56 -16.64 57.24
N ASN A 467 22.28 -16.57 57.64
CA ASN A 467 21.62 -15.31 57.99
C ASN A 467 21.55 -14.33 56.79
N GLY A 468 21.38 -14.88 55.60
CA GLY A 468 21.23 -14.12 54.35
C GLY A 468 20.04 -13.17 54.38
N ALA A 469 19.85 -12.37 53.33
CA ALA A 469 18.76 -11.40 53.26
C ALA A 469 17.37 -12.04 53.43
N LEU A 470 17.21 -13.33 53.11
CA LEU A 470 16.00 -14.11 53.41
C LEU A 470 15.79 -14.33 54.92
N ASP A 471 16.84 -14.64 55.65
CA ASP A 471 16.79 -14.85 57.11
C ASP A 471 16.65 -13.55 57.89
N LYS A 472 17.08 -12.40 57.33
CA LYS A 472 16.92 -11.07 57.95
C LYS A 472 15.44 -10.67 58.17
N TYR A 473 14.51 -11.30 57.46
CA TYR A 473 13.08 -11.09 57.64
C TYR A 473 12.45 -12.06 58.66
N SER A 474 13.24 -12.96 59.24
CA SER A 474 12.90 -13.74 60.43
C SER A 474 13.70 -13.18 61.61
N ASP A 475 13.12 -13.09 62.81
CA ASP A 475 13.83 -12.55 63.96
C ASP A 475 15.19 -13.26 64.19
N ASP A 476 16.20 -12.48 64.59
CA ASP A 476 17.67 -12.70 64.51
C ASP A 476 18.26 -14.06 64.97
N ASN A 477 17.47 -15.02 65.46
CA ASN A 477 17.99 -16.24 66.09
C ASN A 477 17.53 -17.57 65.52
N THR A 478 16.68 -17.64 64.48
CA THR A 478 16.27 -18.95 63.94
C THR A 478 16.21 -19.08 62.42
N GLY A 479 16.30 -18.02 61.63
CA GLY A 479 16.19 -18.16 60.17
C GLY A 479 14.81 -18.66 59.71
N LEU A 480 14.47 -18.42 58.44
CA LEU A 480 13.24 -18.97 57.84
C LEU A 480 13.43 -20.46 57.48
N LEU A 481 14.68 -20.91 57.38
CA LEU A 481 15.09 -22.21 56.82
C LEU A 481 15.83 -23.14 57.81
N LYS A 482 15.94 -22.81 59.10
CA LYS A 482 16.52 -23.76 60.09
C LYS A 482 15.50 -24.67 60.74
#